data_AF-A0A922JX57-F1
#
_entry.id   AF-A0A922JX57-F1
#
_cell.length_a   1.000
_cell.length_b   1.000
_cell.length_c   1.000
_cell.angle_alpha   90.00
_cell.angle_beta   90.00
_cell.angle_gamma   90.00
#
_symmetry.space_group_name_H-M   'P 1'
#
loop_
_entity.id
_entity.type
_entity.pdbx_description
1 polymer ?
#
loop_
_entity_poly.entity_id
_entity_poly.type
_entity_poly.pdbx_seq_one_letter_code
_entity_poly.pdbx_strand_id
1 'polypeptide(L)'
;MTISTAKVEKVNSSKHRSKNQKGSLPALSILAQDTSKLALNEKEIFSPIMKRWHPFAAGVAVATLHSCYGNELKQFITGVSELTPDAIEVLRAADKLEKDLVQIAVEDAVDSEDGGKSIIREMPPYEAEAVIANLVKSWIETRVDRLKEWTDRNLQQEVWNPQANKERCAPSAVEVLRIIDETLEAYFLLPIPMHPVLLPELMAGFDRCLQHYILKAKSGCGTRSTYVPSMPALTRCSTGSKFHGVFKKKEKSQITQKRQVGTSNGDNTFGIPQLCVRLNTLQQIRTELGVLEKRILADLENAECTLIYDIANGMGKRFDLSATACVEGIQQLCEAIAYKIIFHNLNHVLWDGLYVGEVYSCRIEPFLEEVEQYLEIISSTVHDRVRTRVITDIMKASFDGFLLVLLAGGPSRAFTQKDSEIIKEDFKLLTDLFWSNGDGLPADLIDKVSTTVKNILPLLGTDTESLIEQFKHLILRSFGSANSKLPLPPTSAQWDPTEPNTILRVLCYRNDEMAAKFLKKTYNLPKKL
;
A
#
# COMPACT_ATOMS: atom_id res chain seq x y z
N MET A 1 -63.89 45.77 58.56
CA MET A 1 -62.52 45.84 58.02
C MET A 1 -62.12 44.45 57.57
N THR A 2 -62.18 44.24 56.26
CA THR A 2 -61.61 43.14 55.45
C THR A 2 -60.09 43.09 55.67
N ILE A 3 -59.37 41.96 55.75
CA ILE A 3 -58.98 40.95 54.73
C ILE A 3 -58.42 39.75 55.55
N SER A 4 -59.04 38.57 55.64
CA SER A 4 -59.10 37.40 54.73
C SER A 4 -57.76 36.74 54.36
N THR A 5 -57.52 35.59 55.00
CA THR A 5 -56.58 34.51 54.65
C THR A 5 -57.01 33.79 53.36
N ALA A 6 -56.12 33.70 52.36
CA ALA A 6 -56.03 32.61 51.36
C ALA A 6 -55.04 32.96 50.23
N LYS A 7 -53.97 32.16 50.07
CA LYS A 7 -53.47 31.61 48.79
C LYS A 7 -52.12 30.92 48.97
N VAL A 8 -52.20 29.66 49.40
CA VAL A 8 -51.30 28.60 48.93
C VAL A 8 -52.07 27.89 47.81
N GLU A 9 -51.35 27.47 46.77
CA GLU A 9 -51.79 26.80 45.53
C GLU A 9 -52.05 27.66 44.28
N LYS A 10 -51.49 27.12 43.18
CA LYS A 10 -51.63 27.42 41.74
C LYS A 10 -50.89 28.63 41.18
N VAL A 11 -49.69 28.35 40.64
CA VAL A 11 -49.32 28.80 39.30
C VAL A 11 -48.68 27.64 38.52
N ASN A 12 -49.54 26.97 37.73
CA ASN A 12 -49.31 26.37 36.42
C ASN A 12 -48.36 25.17 36.25
N SER A 13 -48.81 24.01 36.73
CA SER A 13 -48.71 22.76 35.97
C SER A 13 -49.74 22.76 34.83
N SER A 14 -49.30 23.02 33.60
CA SER A 14 -49.91 22.55 32.33
C SER A 14 -49.39 23.35 31.14
N LYS A 15 -48.25 22.93 30.58
CA LYS A 15 -48.06 23.02 29.13
C LYS A 15 -47.66 21.65 28.64
N HIS A 16 -48.56 21.11 27.84
CA HIS A 16 -48.43 19.95 26.99
C HIS A 16 -46.99 19.61 26.60
N ARG A 17 -46.65 18.32 26.75
CA ARG A 17 -45.63 17.63 25.94
C ARG A 17 -45.93 17.88 24.45
N SER A 18 -45.34 18.92 23.88
CA SER A 18 -45.24 19.09 22.43
C SER A 18 -43.96 18.42 21.97
N LYS A 19 -44.08 17.16 21.52
CA LYS A 19 -43.13 16.55 20.59
C LYS A 19 -43.01 17.50 19.39
N ASN A 20 -41.77 17.87 19.06
CA ASN A 20 -41.33 18.78 17.98
C ASN A 20 -40.89 20.17 18.46
N GLN A 21 -39.71 20.23 19.09
CA GLN A 21 -38.80 21.37 18.91
C GLN A 21 -37.41 20.83 18.58
N LYS A 22 -36.95 21.09 17.36
CA LYS A 22 -35.50 21.17 17.10
C LYS A 22 -34.98 22.35 17.94
N GLY A 23 -34.10 22.09 18.90
CA GLY A 23 -33.32 23.13 19.59
C GLY A 23 -33.61 23.41 21.08
N SER A 24 -34.14 22.46 21.88
CA SER A 24 -34.15 22.64 23.34
C SER A 24 -32.87 22.09 23.95
N LEU A 25 -32.11 22.93 24.65
CA LEU A 25 -30.92 22.54 25.41
C LEU A 25 -31.22 21.35 26.35
N PRO A 26 -30.29 20.39 26.51
CA PRO A 26 -30.43 19.32 27.48
C PRO A 26 -30.69 19.86 28.89
N ALA A 27 -31.55 19.18 29.65
CA ALA A 27 -31.96 19.63 30.99
C ALA A 27 -30.77 19.85 31.92
N LEU A 28 -29.73 19.00 31.83
CA LEU A 28 -28.53 19.12 32.66
C LEU A 28 -27.64 20.31 32.22
N SER A 29 -27.62 20.66 30.94
CA SER A 29 -26.97 21.88 30.44
C SER A 29 -27.66 23.13 30.97
N ILE A 30 -28.99 23.13 31.02
CA ILE A 30 -29.77 24.23 31.62
C ILE A 30 -29.49 24.32 33.12
N LEU A 31 -29.49 23.18 33.82
CA LEU A 31 -29.15 23.12 35.25
C LEU A 31 -27.75 23.69 35.50
N ALA A 32 -26.77 23.38 34.65
CA ALA A 32 -25.43 23.94 34.77
C ALA A 32 -25.42 25.46 34.65
N GLN A 33 -26.13 26.00 33.65
CA GLN A 33 -26.24 27.45 33.45
C GLN A 33 -26.92 28.15 34.62
N ASP A 34 -28.01 27.58 35.13
CA ASP A 34 -28.74 28.17 36.26
C ASP A 34 -27.96 28.04 37.57
N THR A 35 -27.16 26.98 37.73
CA THR A 35 -26.23 26.83 38.87
C THR A 35 -25.12 27.89 38.83
N SER A 36 -24.55 28.18 37.64
CA SER A 36 -23.56 29.26 37.48
C SER A 36 -24.15 30.63 37.82
N LYS A 37 -25.37 30.94 37.33
CA LYS A 37 -26.09 32.18 37.70
C LYS A 37 -26.36 32.26 39.20
N LEU A 38 -26.76 31.16 39.83
CA LEU A 38 -27.01 31.10 41.27
C LEU A 38 -25.72 31.37 42.06
N ALA A 39 -24.60 30.78 41.65
CA ALA A 39 -23.30 31.00 42.26
C ALA A 39 -22.84 32.48 42.17
N LEU A 40 -23.05 33.12 41.02
CA LEU A 40 -22.75 34.54 40.84
C LEU A 40 -23.62 35.42 41.76
N ASN A 41 -24.93 35.18 41.81
CA ASN A 41 -25.83 35.90 42.70
C ASN A 41 -25.47 35.70 44.19
N GLU A 42 -25.10 34.48 44.58
CA GLU A 42 -24.65 34.15 45.93
C GLU A 42 -23.37 34.91 46.32
N LYS A 43 -22.41 34.95 45.40
CA LYS A 43 -21.16 35.70 45.56
C LYS A 43 -21.39 37.21 45.69
N GLU A 44 -22.28 37.78 44.89
CA GLU A 44 -22.49 39.23 44.84
C GLU A 44 -23.37 39.74 45.99
N ILE A 45 -24.42 39.00 46.35
CA ILE A 45 -25.46 39.49 47.28
C ILE A 45 -25.21 39.01 48.70
N PHE A 46 -25.04 37.70 48.88
CA PHE A 46 -25.09 37.08 50.21
C PHE A 46 -23.71 36.95 50.84
N SER A 47 -22.71 36.58 50.04
CA SER A 47 -21.34 36.36 50.53
C SER A 47 -20.74 37.58 51.26
N PRO A 48 -20.91 38.85 50.81
CA PRO A 48 -20.40 40.02 51.53
C PRO A 48 -21.01 40.19 52.93
N ILE A 49 -22.27 39.78 53.12
CA ILE A 49 -22.96 39.82 54.41
C ILE A 49 -22.44 38.69 55.32
N MET A 50 -22.26 37.51 54.74
CA MET A 50 -21.85 36.30 55.45
C MET A 50 -20.36 36.28 55.81
N LYS A 51 -19.52 37.11 55.18
CA LYS A 51 -18.09 37.25 55.50
C LYS A 51 -17.79 37.62 56.95
N ARG A 52 -18.74 38.24 57.65
CA ARG A 52 -18.63 38.51 59.10
C ARG A 52 -18.61 37.23 59.94
N TRP A 53 -19.18 36.14 59.43
CA TRP A 53 -19.35 34.86 60.13
C TRP A 53 -18.41 33.78 59.60
N HIS A 54 -18.13 33.79 58.29
CA HIS A 54 -17.20 32.87 57.67
C HIS A 54 -16.35 33.62 56.63
N PRO A 55 -15.01 33.66 56.78
CA PRO A 55 -14.14 34.46 55.92
C PRO A 55 -14.22 34.07 54.43
N PHE A 56 -14.57 32.80 54.15
CA PHE A 56 -14.70 32.24 52.79
C PHE A 56 -16.13 31.83 52.44
N ALA A 57 -17.10 32.69 52.73
CA ALA A 57 -18.52 32.37 52.57
C ALA A 57 -18.91 31.99 51.13
N ALA A 58 -18.36 32.65 50.12
CA ALA A 58 -18.63 32.32 48.71
C ALA A 58 -18.02 30.96 48.35
N GLY A 59 -16.80 30.69 48.80
CA GLY A 59 -16.11 29.41 48.57
C GLY A 59 -16.90 28.20 49.10
N VAL A 60 -17.47 28.31 50.32
CA VAL A 60 -18.31 27.24 50.91
C VAL A 60 -19.60 27.03 50.10
N ALA A 61 -20.23 28.12 49.65
CA ALA A 61 -21.45 28.03 48.87
C ALA A 61 -21.22 27.37 47.51
N VAL A 62 -20.18 27.77 46.77
CA VAL A 62 -19.87 27.17 45.47
C VAL A 62 -19.39 25.73 45.57
N ALA A 63 -18.70 25.35 46.66
CA ALA A 63 -18.36 23.94 46.92
C ALA A 63 -19.63 23.08 47.10
N THR A 64 -20.65 23.62 47.77
CA THR A 64 -21.95 22.94 47.92
C THR A 64 -22.66 22.79 46.58
N LEU A 65 -22.75 23.88 45.79
CA LEU A 65 -23.37 23.87 44.46
C LEU A 65 -22.65 22.90 43.51
N HIS A 66 -21.32 22.88 43.57
CA HIS A 66 -20.48 21.96 42.82
C HIS A 66 -20.81 20.49 43.16
N SER A 67 -20.86 20.15 44.44
CA SER A 67 -21.21 18.79 44.89
C SER A 67 -22.61 18.37 44.43
N CYS A 68 -23.60 19.26 44.53
CA CYS A 68 -24.97 18.99 44.09
C CYS A 68 -25.04 18.70 42.58
N TYR A 69 -24.48 19.57 41.73
CA TYR A 69 -24.46 19.34 40.29
C TYR A 69 -23.64 18.11 39.91
N GLY A 70 -22.48 17.91 40.54
CA GLY A 70 -21.60 16.77 40.31
C GLY A 70 -22.28 15.41 40.54
N ASN A 71 -23.21 15.32 41.49
CA ASN A 71 -23.97 14.09 41.73
C ASN A 71 -24.92 13.76 40.58
N GLU A 72 -25.60 14.76 40.03
CA GLU A 72 -26.47 14.58 38.85
C GLU A 72 -25.65 14.28 37.59
N LEU A 73 -24.51 14.96 37.42
CA LEU A 73 -23.59 14.71 36.32
C LEU A 73 -23.04 13.28 36.34
N LYS A 74 -22.69 12.75 37.51
CA LYS A 74 -22.23 11.36 37.65
C LYS A 74 -23.28 10.35 37.18
N GLN A 75 -24.56 10.57 37.51
CA GLN A 75 -25.65 9.71 37.03
C GLN A 75 -25.85 9.81 35.51
N PHE A 76 -25.65 11.00 34.95
CA PHE A 76 -25.68 11.17 33.51
C PHE A 76 -24.54 10.41 32.82
N ILE A 77 -23.29 10.59 33.29
CA ILE A 77 -22.10 9.96 32.70
C ILE A 77 -22.23 8.43 32.69
N THR A 78 -22.72 7.81 33.77
CA THR A 78 -22.89 6.35 33.81
C THR A 78 -23.93 5.83 32.82
N GLY A 79 -24.86 6.68 32.35
CA GLY A 79 -25.87 6.34 31.37
C GLY A 79 -25.48 6.63 29.90
N VAL A 80 -24.36 7.33 29.65
CA VAL A 80 -23.93 7.69 28.29
C VAL A 80 -22.94 6.67 27.74
N SER A 81 -23.31 6.01 26.64
CA SER A 81 -22.46 5.04 25.94
C SER A 81 -22.00 5.50 24.56
N GLU A 82 -22.61 6.53 23.98
CA GLU A 82 -22.35 7.00 22.62
C GLU A 82 -22.13 8.51 22.57
N LEU A 83 -21.28 8.93 21.63
CA LEU A 83 -21.05 10.34 21.34
C LEU A 83 -22.28 10.95 20.65
N THR A 84 -23.06 11.74 21.38
CA THR A 84 -24.23 12.46 20.87
C THR A 84 -24.06 13.98 21.04
N PRO A 85 -24.71 14.82 20.21
CA PRO A 85 -24.68 16.28 20.38
C PRO A 85 -25.11 16.72 21.79
N ASP A 86 -26.18 16.11 22.32
CA ASP A 86 -26.69 16.38 23.67
C ASP A 86 -25.67 16.02 24.75
N ALA A 87 -24.97 14.88 24.62
CA ALA A 87 -23.93 14.49 25.57
C ALA A 87 -22.74 15.45 25.55
N ILE A 88 -22.28 15.87 24.36
CA ILE A 88 -21.20 16.86 24.25
C ILE A 88 -21.64 18.19 24.86
N GLU A 89 -22.88 18.62 24.61
CA GLU A 89 -23.39 19.88 25.16
C GLU A 89 -23.49 19.86 26.69
N VAL A 90 -23.95 18.75 27.28
CA VAL A 90 -23.97 18.57 28.74
C VAL A 90 -22.56 18.61 29.34
N LEU A 91 -21.62 17.86 28.74
CA LEU A 91 -20.25 17.77 29.26
C LEU A 91 -19.50 19.11 29.12
N ARG A 92 -19.71 19.86 28.03
CA ARG A 92 -19.17 21.22 27.88
C ARG A 92 -19.77 22.21 28.88
N ALA A 93 -21.08 22.12 29.12
CA ALA A 93 -21.73 22.97 30.12
C ALA A 93 -21.24 22.65 31.54
N ALA A 94 -20.99 21.37 31.83
CA ALA A 94 -20.40 20.91 33.09
C ALA A 94 -18.95 21.43 33.28
N ASP A 95 -18.10 21.30 32.26
CA ASP A 95 -16.73 21.81 32.26
C ASP A 95 -16.69 23.33 32.48
N LYS A 96 -17.57 24.08 31.78
CA LYS A 96 -17.69 25.52 31.99
C LYS A 96 -18.14 25.86 33.42
N LEU A 97 -19.17 25.17 33.93
CA LEU A 97 -19.64 25.39 35.30
C LEU A 97 -18.53 25.14 36.32
N GLU A 98 -17.77 24.05 36.18
CA GLU A 98 -16.64 23.77 37.06
C GLU A 98 -15.65 24.92 37.08
N LYS A 99 -15.22 25.40 35.91
CA LYS A 99 -14.30 26.53 35.77
C LYS A 99 -14.85 27.80 36.44
N ASP A 100 -16.13 28.12 36.22
CA ASP A 100 -16.81 29.25 36.86
C ASP A 100 -16.79 29.12 38.40
N LEU A 101 -17.19 27.97 38.95
CA LEU A 101 -17.26 27.74 40.40
C LEU A 101 -15.89 27.73 41.06
N VAL A 102 -14.91 27.06 40.44
CA VAL A 102 -13.51 27.01 40.92
C VAL A 102 -12.93 28.42 40.95
N GLN A 103 -13.19 29.25 39.93
CA GLN A 103 -12.71 30.62 39.93
C GLN A 103 -13.31 31.44 41.07
N ILE A 104 -14.61 31.30 41.35
CA ILE A 104 -15.23 31.95 42.51
C ILE A 104 -14.58 31.50 43.82
N ALA A 105 -14.33 30.20 43.98
CA ALA A 105 -13.69 29.65 45.19
C ALA A 105 -12.26 30.19 45.39
N VAL A 106 -11.47 30.26 44.31
CA VAL A 106 -10.09 30.79 44.34
C VAL A 106 -10.09 32.28 44.69
N GLU A 107 -10.97 33.07 44.06
CA GLU A 107 -11.07 34.51 44.33
C GLU A 107 -11.52 34.83 45.76
N ASP A 108 -12.37 33.99 46.36
CA ASP A 108 -12.80 34.20 47.74
C ASP A 108 -11.71 33.85 48.76
N ALA A 109 -10.75 33.00 48.39
CA ALA A 109 -9.71 32.48 49.27
C ALA A 109 -8.33 33.17 49.11
N VAL A 110 -8.27 34.31 48.40
CA VAL A 110 -7.02 35.06 48.14
C VAL A 110 -6.28 35.44 49.43
N ASP A 111 -7.03 35.78 50.48
CA ASP A 111 -6.48 36.19 51.79
C ASP A 111 -6.34 35.02 52.78
N SER A 112 -6.50 33.76 52.32
CA SER A 112 -6.41 32.57 53.18
C SER A 112 -4.97 32.14 53.47
N GLU A 113 -4.69 31.70 54.71
CA GLU A 113 -3.40 31.13 55.11
C GLU A 113 -3.05 29.84 54.34
N ASP A 114 -4.06 29.04 53.94
CA ASP A 114 -3.88 27.82 53.15
C ASP A 114 -3.96 28.05 51.64
N GLY A 115 -4.17 29.30 51.20
CA GLY A 115 -4.38 29.68 49.81
C GLY A 115 -5.59 29.02 49.15
N GLY A 116 -6.64 28.69 49.91
CA GLY A 116 -7.89 28.09 49.40
C GLY A 116 -7.84 26.58 49.20
N LYS A 117 -6.74 25.92 49.59
CA LYS A 117 -6.53 24.47 49.39
C LYS A 117 -7.62 23.61 50.03
N SER A 118 -8.11 23.98 51.21
CA SER A 118 -9.19 23.25 51.88
C SER A 118 -10.49 23.23 51.07
N ILE A 119 -10.91 24.38 50.53
CA ILE A 119 -12.14 24.51 49.74
C ILE A 119 -12.02 23.77 48.41
N ILE A 120 -10.87 23.92 47.72
CA ILE A 120 -10.65 23.22 46.44
C ILE A 120 -10.64 21.70 46.60
N ARG A 121 -10.22 21.16 47.75
CA ARG A 121 -10.31 19.72 48.03
C ARG A 121 -11.74 19.20 48.13
N GLU A 122 -12.70 20.06 48.50
CA GLU A 122 -14.13 19.72 48.53
C GLU A 122 -14.78 19.77 47.13
N MET A 123 -14.04 20.26 46.12
CA MET A 123 -14.48 20.37 44.73
C MET A 123 -13.64 19.46 43.81
N PRO A 124 -13.79 18.12 43.91
CA PRO A 124 -13.09 17.20 43.03
C PRO A 124 -13.55 17.39 41.58
N PRO A 125 -12.65 17.35 40.59
CA PRO A 125 -13.01 17.64 39.21
C PRO A 125 -14.07 16.67 38.68
N TYR A 126 -14.96 17.19 37.84
CA TYR A 126 -15.98 16.48 37.09
C TYR A 126 -15.39 15.59 35.99
N GLU A 127 -14.16 15.85 35.56
CA GLU A 127 -13.47 15.12 34.49
C GLU A 127 -14.23 15.12 33.15
N ALA A 128 -15.05 16.15 32.90
CA ALA A 128 -15.94 16.21 31.73
C ALA A 128 -15.16 16.13 30.40
N GLU A 129 -14.00 16.79 30.30
CA GLU A 129 -13.10 16.67 29.14
C GLU A 129 -12.61 15.23 28.94
N ALA A 130 -12.24 14.51 30.01
CA ALA A 130 -11.80 13.11 29.91
C ALA A 130 -12.93 12.18 29.44
N VAL A 131 -14.17 12.43 29.90
CA VAL A 131 -15.35 11.70 29.42
C VAL A 131 -15.59 11.97 27.94
N ILE A 132 -15.52 13.23 27.48
CA ILE A 132 -15.60 13.57 26.05
C ILE A 132 -14.52 12.83 25.26
N ALA A 133 -13.28 12.84 25.74
CA ALA A 133 -12.17 12.15 25.07
C ALA A 133 -12.46 10.66 24.87
N ASN A 134 -12.96 9.98 25.91
CA ASN A 134 -13.30 8.56 25.83
C ASN A 134 -14.47 8.27 24.88
N LEU A 135 -15.49 9.13 24.85
CA LEU A 135 -16.61 9.00 23.90
C LEU A 135 -16.14 9.20 22.45
N VAL A 136 -15.24 10.16 22.21
CA VAL A 136 -14.66 10.39 20.88
C VAL A 136 -13.77 9.22 20.46
N LYS A 137 -12.97 8.64 21.37
CA LYS A 137 -12.19 7.43 21.07
C LYS A 137 -13.07 6.25 20.67
N SER A 138 -14.13 5.98 21.44
CA SER A 138 -15.10 4.92 21.10
C SER A 138 -15.80 5.20 19.75
N TRP A 139 -16.09 6.46 19.45
CA TRP A 139 -16.61 6.87 18.13
C TRP A 139 -15.58 6.61 17.02
N ILE A 140 -14.30 6.95 17.21
CA ILE A 140 -13.21 6.68 16.27
C ILE A 140 -13.09 5.18 16.01
N GLU A 141 -13.03 4.36 17.06
CA GLU A 141 -12.97 2.89 16.95
C GLU A 141 -14.13 2.36 16.11
N THR A 142 -15.36 2.78 16.43
CA THR A 142 -16.56 2.38 15.68
C THR A 142 -16.49 2.77 14.19
N ARG A 143 -15.96 3.96 13.88
CA ARG A 143 -15.82 4.43 12.48
C ARG A 143 -14.76 3.65 11.72
N VAL A 144 -13.62 3.39 12.35
CA VAL A 144 -12.51 2.63 11.77
C VAL A 144 -12.92 1.17 11.53
N ASP A 145 -13.60 0.52 12.48
CA ASP A 145 -14.08 -0.85 12.32
C ASP A 145 -15.10 -0.98 11.19
N ARG A 146 -16.04 -0.04 11.10
CA ARG A 146 -16.99 0.01 9.98
C ARG A 146 -16.29 0.20 8.63
N LEU A 147 -15.28 1.07 8.56
CA LEU A 147 -14.50 1.27 7.35
C LEU A 147 -13.76 -0.01 6.94
N LYS A 148 -13.19 -0.74 7.89
CA LYS A 148 -12.51 -2.01 7.65
C LYS A 148 -13.47 -3.07 7.10
N GLU A 149 -14.61 -3.28 7.74
CA GLU A 149 -15.64 -4.24 7.27
C GLU A 149 -16.17 -3.86 5.88
N TRP A 150 -16.37 -2.56 5.64
CA TRP A 150 -16.80 -2.05 4.36
C TRP A 150 -15.74 -2.30 3.28
N THR A 151 -14.47 -2.05 3.61
CA THR A 151 -13.31 -2.33 2.74
C THR A 151 -13.25 -3.80 2.33
N ASP A 152 -13.34 -4.71 3.30
CA ASP A 152 -13.31 -6.16 3.04
C ASP A 152 -14.45 -6.61 2.11
N ARG A 153 -15.68 -6.14 2.35
CA ARG A 153 -16.83 -6.48 1.52
C ARG A 153 -16.68 -5.99 0.08
N ASN A 154 -16.19 -4.76 -0.11
CA ASN A 154 -16.04 -4.19 -1.45
C ASN A 154 -14.90 -4.84 -2.23
N LEU A 155 -13.77 -5.13 -1.57
CA LEU A 155 -12.67 -5.84 -2.20
C LEU A 155 -13.06 -7.26 -2.67
N GLN A 156 -13.93 -7.95 -1.93
CA GLN A 156 -14.45 -9.26 -2.34
C GLN A 156 -15.33 -9.19 -3.59
N GLN A 157 -15.99 -8.06 -3.82
CA GLN A 157 -16.88 -7.84 -4.96
C GLN A 157 -16.18 -7.16 -6.14
N GLU A 158 -14.93 -6.73 -5.96
CA GLU A 158 -14.21 -5.95 -6.97
C GLU A 158 -13.80 -6.80 -8.17
N VAL A 159 -14.23 -6.37 -9.36
CA VAL A 159 -13.99 -7.06 -10.64
C VAL A 159 -12.79 -6.46 -11.38
N TRP A 160 -12.31 -5.27 -10.97
CA TRP A 160 -11.16 -4.58 -11.57
C TRP A 160 -11.42 -4.20 -13.03
N ASN A 161 -12.58 -3.60 -13.29
CA ASN A 161 -13.02 -3.25 -14.64
C ASN A 161 -12.29 -1.97 -15.16
N PRO A 162 -11.53 -2.04 -16.27
CA PRO A 162 -10.81 -0.89 -16.83
C PRO A 162 -11.71 0.22 -17.39
N GLN A 163 -13.00 -0.06 -17.59
CA GLN A 163 -13.99 0.89 -18.10
C GLN A 163 -14.86 1.51 -17.00
N ALA A 164 -14.55 1.26 -15.72
CA ALA A 164 -15.40 1.70 -14.62
C ALA A 164 -15.44 3.23 -14.44
N ASN A 165 -14.33 3.92 -14.70
CA ASN A 165 -14.19 5.37 -14.59
C ASN A 165 -13.07 5.89 -15.51
N LYS A 166 -12.94 7.23 -15.59
CA LYS A 166 -11.95 7.89 -16.47
C LYS A 166 -10.52 7.60 -16.03
N GLU A 167 -10.31 7.50 -14.73
CA GLU A 167 -9.03 7.25 -14.06
C GLU A 167 -8.60 5.77 -14.16
N ARG A 168 -9.47 4.90 -14.67
CA ARG A 168 -9.30 3.44 -14.81
C ARG A 168 -8.81 2.80 -13.50
N CYS A 169 -9.38 3.25 -12.39
CA CYS A 169 -9.10 2.75 -11.05
C CYS A 169 -10.33 2.02 -10.48
N ALA A 170 -10.14 1.25 -9.41
CA ALA A 170 -11.22 0.52 -8.76
C ALA A 170 -12.23 1.50 -8.12
N PRO A 171 -13.54 1.38 -8.41
CA PRO A 171 -14.58 2.18 -7.73
C PRO A 171 -14.55 2.02 -6.21
N SER A 172 -14.20 0.83 -5.71
CA SER A 172 -14.05 0.58 -4.28
C SER A 172 -13.02 1.48 -3.61
N ALA A 173 -11.89 1.80 -4.26
CA ALA A 173 -10.89 2.71 -3.70
C ALA A 173 -11.40 4.16 -3.60
N VAL A 174 -12.13 4.62 -4.63
CA VAL A 174 -12.73 5.97 -4.63
C VAL A 174 -13.67 6.13 -3.44
N GLU A 175 -14.47 5.09 -3.19
CA GLU A 175 -15.44 5.09 -2.11
C GLU A 175 -14.79 4.96 -0.72
N VAL A 176 -13.73 4.14 -0.56
CA VAL A 176 -12.93 4.12 0.68
C VAL A 176 -12.38 5.53 1.00
N LEU A 177 -11.81 6.19 0.00
CA LEU A 177 -11.25 7.54 0.15
C LEU A 177 -12.34 8.57 0.48
N ARG A 178 -13.53 8.46 -0.14
CA ARG A 178 -14.70 9.30 0.19
C ARG A 178 -15.14 9.11 1.64
N ILE A 179 -15.24 7.87 2.13
CA ILE A 179 -15.64 7.59 3.52
C ILE A 179 -14.61 8.16 4.51
N ILE A 180 -13.32 8.05 4.20
CA ILE A 180 -12.25 8.67 5.00
C ILE A 180 -12.45 10.19 5.05
N ASP A 181 -12.70 10.82 3.90
CA ASP A 181 -12.91 12.26 3.79
C ASP A 181 -14.12 12.73 4.62
N GLU A 182 -15.26 12.06 4.48
CA GLU A 182 -16.48 12.36 5.23
C GLU A 182 -16.32 12.14 6.73
N THR A 183 -15.52 11.16 7.12
CA THR A 183 -15.25 10.90 8.54
C THR A 183 -14.31 11.96 9.12
N LEU A 184 -13.33 12.45 8.35
CA LEU A 184 -12.49 13.58 8.75
C LEU A 184 -13.31 14.86 8.90
N GLU A 185 -14.18 15.16 7.93
CA GLU A 185 -15.08 16.31 8.02
C GLU A 185 -15.97 16.21 9.26
N ALA A 186 -16.60 15.06 9.49
CA ALA A 186 -17.42 14.83 10.69
C ALA A 186 -16.61 14.95 11.98
N TYR A 187 -15.34 14.53 11.98
CA TYR A 187 -14.44 14.67 13.13
C TYR A 187 -14.20 16.15 13.45
N PHE A 188 -13.76 16.96 12.48
CA PHE A 188 -13.49 18.39 12.71
C PHE A 188 -14.74 19.22 13.05
N LEU A 189 -15.93 18.76 12.66
CA LEU A 189 -17.21 19.36 13.07
C LEU A 189 -17.58 19.09 14.53
N LEU A 190 -16.93 18.16 15.23
CA LEU A 190 -17.19 17.93 16.65
C LEU A 190 -16.79 19.18 17.46
N PRO A 191 -17.66 19.71 18.33
CA PRO A 191 -17.38 20.94 19.06
C PRO A 191 -16.51 20.65 20.30
N ILE A 192 -15.28 20.17 20.09
CA ILE A 192 -14.33 19.76 21.13
C ILE A 192 -12.99 20.51 21.00
N PRO A 193 -12.29 20.81 22.11
CA PRO A 193 -10.98 21.48 22.07
C PRO A 193 -9.81 20.50 21.81
N MET A 194 -10.05 19.19 21.93
CA MET A 194 -9.02 18.14 21.96
C MET A 194 -8.73 17.49 20.59
N HIS A 195 -9.11 18.16 19.50
CA HIS A 195 -8.87 17.68 18.13
C HIS A 195 -7.42 17.24 17.85
N PRO A 196 -6.37 18.00 18.23
CA PRO A 196 -4.99 17.61 17.93
C PRO A 196 -4.54 16.37 18.68
N VAL A 197 -5.10 16.12 19.87
CA VAL A 197 -4.69 15.02 20.75
C VAL A 197 -5.28 13.69 20.29
N LEU A 198 -6.51 13.70 19.77
CA LEU A 198 -7.23 12.49 19.36
C LEU A 198 -7.05 12.17 17.86
N LEU A 199 -6.66 13.15 17.05
CA LEU A 199 -6.46 12.98 15.61
C LEU A 199 -5.44 11.87 15.26
N PRO A 200 -4.29 11.73 15.95
CA PRO A 200 -3.33 10.65 15.65
C PRO A 200 -3.94 9.25 15.71
N GLU A 201 -4.89 9.02 16.62
CA GLU A 201 -5.58 7.73 16.76
C GLU A 201 -6.47 7.43 15.54
N LEU A 202 -7.24 8.43 15.09
CA LEU A 202 -8.04 8.35 13.86
C LEU A 202 -7.15 8.12 12.63
N MET A 203 -6.05 8.87 12.52
CA MET A 203 -5.10 8.73 11.40
C MET A 203 -4.45 7.36 11.37
N ALA A 204 -4.06 6.81 12.53
CA ALA A 204 -3.51 5.45 12.62
C ALA A 204 -4.54 4.37 12.25
N GLY A 205 -5.83 4.62 12.51
CA GLY A 205 -6.93 3.77 12.06
C GLY A 205 -7.08 3.78 10.54
N PHE A 206 -7.12 4.95 9.92
CA PHE A 206 -7.22 5.09 8.46
C PHE A 206 -6.00 4.54 7.73
N ASP A 207 -4.79 4.81 8.24
CA ASP A 207 -3.56 4.31 7.62
C ASP A 207 -3.53 2.78 7.61
N ARG A 208 -3.95 2.12 8.70
CA ARG A 208 -4.06 0.66 8.74
C ARG A 208 -5.14 0.12 7.80
N CYS A 209 -6.28 0.81 7.67
CA CYS A 209 -7.34 0.40 6.75
C CYS A 209 -6.91 0.51 5.28
N LEU A 210 -6.27 1.62 4.91
CA LEU A 210 -5.75 1.83 3.55
C LEU A 210 -4.60 0.87 3.23
N GLN A 211 -3.67 0.65 4.17
CA GLN A 211 -2.62 -0.36 4.01
C GLN A 211 -3.23 -1.74 3.75
N HIS A 212 -4.24 -2.14 4.53
CA HIS A 212 -4.94 -3.40 4.32
C HIS A 212 -5.60 -3.48 2.94
N TYR A 213 -6.26 -2.40 2.49
CA TYR A 213 -6.81 -2.31 1.13
C TYR A 213 -5.73 -2.56 0.07
N ILE A 214 -4.59 -1.85 0.17
CA ILE A 214 -3.48 -1.94 -0.79
C ILE A 214 -2.91 -3.36 -0.85
N LEU A 215 -2.70 -4.00 0.31
CA LEU A 215 -2.17 -5.36 0.40
C LEU A 215 -3.13 -6.37 -0.23
N LYS A 216 -4.44 -6.23 0.01
CA LYS A 216 -5.48 -7.09 -0.58
C LYS A 216 -5.63 -6.88 -2.08
N ALA A 217 -5.63 -5.63 -2.55
CA ALA A 217 -5.67 -5.29 -3.97
C ALA A 217 -4.52 -5.93 -4.76
N LYS A 218 -3.35 -6.07 -4.13
CA LYS A 218 -2.17 -6.74 -4.72
C LYS A 218 -2.24 -8.27 -4.67
N SER A 219 -2.96 -8.86 -3.71
CA SER A 219 -2.99 -10.31 -3.54
C SER A 219 -3.45 -11.03 -4.82
N GLY A 220 -2.83 -12.18 -5.12
CA GLY A 220 -3.15 -12.97 -6.32
C GLY A 220 -2.67 -12.39 -7.66
N CYS A 221 -1.85 -11.33 -7.68
CA CYS A 221 -1.28 -10.80 -8.94
C CYS A 221 -0.07 -11.59 -9.47
N GLY A 222 0.45 -12.55 -8.68
CA GLY A 222 1.70 -13.24 -8.94
C GLY A 222 2.94 -12.38 -8.66
N THR A 223 4.11 -13.00 -8.81
CA THR A 223 5.42 -12.36 -8.70
C THR A 223 6.29 -12.75 -9.91
N ARG A 224 7.48 -12.16 -10.05
CA ARG A 224 8.47 -12.60 -11.04
C ARG A 224 8.67 -14.11 -11.06
N SER A 225 8.86 -14.72 -9.88
CA SER A 225 9.10 -16.16 -9.76
C SER A 225 7.89 -17.02 -10.09
N THR A 226 6.68 -16.45 -10.13
CA THR A 226 5.47 -17.17 -10.57
C THR A 226 5.49 -17.47 -12.06
N TYR A 227 6.08 -16.59 -12.88
CA TYR A 227 5.98 -16.67 -14.34
C TYR A 227 7.24 -17.19 -15.02
N VAL A 228 8.43 -16.94 -14.46
CA VAL A 228 9.71 -17.41 -15.05
C VAL A 228 9.78 -18.95 -15.00
N PRO A 229 10.01 -19.64 -16.13
CA PRO A 229 10.07 -21.10 -16.15
C PRO A 229 11.32 -21.63 -15.45
N SER A 230 11.22 -22.84 -14.91
CA SER A 230 12.37 -23.54 -14.35
C SER A 230 13.42 -23.84 -15.43
N MET A 231 14.69 -23.67 -15.08
CA MET A 231 15.82 -23.94 -15.96
C MET A 231 15.81 -25.40 -16.45
N PRO A 232 15.88 -25.67 -17.76
CA PRO A 232 15.96 -27.03 -18.26
C PRO A 232 17.30 -27.67 -17.87
N ALA A 233 17.30 -29.01 -17.82
CA ALA A 233 18.53 -29.75 -17.55
C ALA A 233 19.57 -29.53 -18.67
N LEU A 234 20.84 -29.54 -18.29
CA LEU A 234 21.93 -29.29 -19.22
C LEU A 234 22.06 -30.43 -20.24
N THR A 235 21.98 -30.06 -21.52
CA THR A 235 22.19 -30.96 -22.66
C THR A 235 23.31 -30.42 -23.54
N ARG A 236 23.87 -31.27 -24.40
CA ARG A 236 24.81 -30.84 -25.45
C ARG A 236 24.20 -31.01 -26.84
N CYS A 237 24.54 -30.12 -27.77
CA CYS A 237 24.07 -30.20 -29.15
C CYS A 237 24.40 -31.54 -29.82
N SER A 238 23.45 -32.05 -30.62
CA SER A 238 23.70 -33.15 -31.54
C SER A 238 24.25 -32.59 -32.86
N THR A 239 25.56 -32.59 -33.03
CA THR A 239 26.18 -32.42 -34.34
C THR A 239 25.84 -33.65 -35.19
N GLY A 240 24.72 -33.59 -35.91
CA GLY A 240 24.35 -34.59 -36.91
C GLY A 240 25.27 -34.43 -38.12
N SER A 241 25.93 -35.50 -38.53
CA SER A 241 26.61 -35.54 -39.82
C SER A 241 25.56 -35.30 -40.91
N LYS A 242 25.70 -34.21 -41.69
CA LYS A 242 24.83 -33.89 -42.83
C LYS A 242 25.08 -34.84 -44.01
N PHE A 243 25.09 -36.16 -43.80
CA PHE A 243 24.95 -37.09 -44.91
C PHE A 243 23.51 -36.99 -45.42
N HIS A 244 23.36 -36.46 -46.63
CA HIS A 244 22.18 -36.64 -47.47
C HIS A 244 22.07 -38.13 -47.81
N GLY A 245 21.65 -38.94 -46.84
CA GLY A 245 21.30 -40.35 -47.02
C GLY A 245 19.82 -40.44 -47.34
N VAL A 246 19.52 -40.92 -48.54
CA VAL A 246 18.19 -41.20 -49.08
C VAL A 246 17.45 -42.21 -48.18
N PHE A 247 16.87 -41.75 -47.09
CA PHE A 247 15.78 -42.40 -46.38
C PHE A 247 14.94 -41.31 -45.73
N LYS A 248 13.89 -40.88 -46.42
CA LYS A 248 12.76 -40.15 -45.83
C LYS A 248 12.09 -41.07 -44.80
N LYS A 249 12.66 -41.17 -43.59
CA LYS A 249 11.92 -41.67 -42.45
C LYS A 249 11.03 -40.53 -42.00
N LYS A 250 9.77 -40.60 -42.43
CA LYS A 250 8.68 -39.73 -42.00
C LYS A 250 8.49 -39.96 -40.49
N GLU A 251 9.29 -39.30 -39.67
CA GLU A 251 9.14 -39.31 -38.23
C GLU A 251 7.90 -38.45 -37.94
N LYS A 252 6.78 -39.14 -37.72
CA LYS A 252 5.53 -38.53 -37.31
C LYS A 252 5.81 -37.69 -36.07
N SER A 253 5.49 -36.40 -36.12
CA SER A 253 5.37 -35.55 -34.94
C SER A 253 4.41 -36.23 -33.97
N GLN A 254 4.95 -36.92 -32.96
CA GLN A 254 4.19 -37.30 -31.79
C GLN A 254 4.03 -36.04 -30.94
N ILE A 255 3.06 -35.21 -31.34
CA ILE A 255 2.37 -34.30 -30.42
C ILE A 255 1.58 -35.20 -29.47
N THR A 256 2.25 -35.74 -28.46
CA THR A 256 1.64 -36.23 -27.21
C THR A 256 2.74 -36.61 -26.24
N GLN A 257 3.32 -35.60 -25.58
CA GLN A 257 3.52 -35.73 -24.15
C GLN A 257 2.64 -34.66 -23.52
N LYS A 258 1.46 -35.10 -23.09
CA LYS A 258 0.72 -34.42 -22.02
C LYS A 258 1.74 -34.10 -20.94
N ARG A 259 2.05 -32.82 -20.74
CA ARG A 259 2.65 -32.37 -19.49
C ARG A 259 1.84 -33.03 -18.38
N GLN A 260 2.53 -33.72 -17.48
CA GLN A 260 1.99 -33.95 -16.16
C GLN A 260 1.60 -32.58 -15.64
N VAL A 261 0.30 -32.33 -15.58
CA VAL A 261 -0.30 -31.28 -14.79
C VAL A 261 0.01 -31.68 -13.35
N GLY A 262 1.22 -31.32 -12.90
CA GLY A 262 1.45 -31.09 -11.49
C GLY A 262 0.44 -30.02 -11.10
N THR A 263 -0.47 -30.39 -10.22
CA THR A 263 -1.58 -29.61 -9.71
C THR A 263 -1.09 -28.21 -9.31
N SER A 264 -1.13 -27.24 -10.23
CA SER A 264 -1.08 -25.84 -9.83
C SER A 264 -2.46 -25.54 -9.27
N ASN A 265 -2.56 -25.57 -7.95
CA ASN A 265 -3.66 -24.91 -7.24
C ASN A 265 -3.90 -23.55 -7.94
N GLY A 266 -5.14 -23.34 -8.38
CA GLY A 266 -5.49 -22.25 -9.29
C GLY A 266 -5.18 -20.89 -8.69
N ASP A 267 -4.52 -20.02 -9.47
CA ASP A 267 -4.48 -18.57 -9.22
C ASP A 267 -3.90 -17.79 -10.42
N ASN A 268 -4.31 -18.14 -11.64
CA ASN A 268 -4.02 -17.34 -12.85
C ASN A 268 -5.22 -16.46 -13.27
N THR A 269 -5.89 -15.85 -12.30
CA THR A 269 -7.25 -15.32 -12.42
C THR A 269 -7.36 -13.94 -13.09
N PHE A 270 -6.32 -13.10 -13.07
CA PHE A 270 -6.42 -11.71 -13.55
C PHE A 270 -5.71 -11.48 -14.89
N GLY A 271 -6.41 -10.93 -15.88
CA GLY A 271 -5.81 -10.47 -17.14
C GLY A 271 -5.00 -9.19 -16.98
N ILE A 272 -4.23 -8.84 -18.02
CA ILE A 272 -3.40 -7.62 -18.02
C ILE A 272 -4.22 -6.36 -17.73
N PRO A 273 -5.41 -6.13 -18.35
CA PRO A 273 -6.20 -4.95 -18.05
C PRO A 273 -6.60 -4.84 -16.56
N GLN A 274 -6.96 -5.96 -15.90
CA GLN A 274 -7.29 -5.96 -14.48
C GLN A 274 -6.07 -5.62 -13.60
N LEU A 275 -4.88 -6.11 -13.96
CA LEU A 275 -3.64 -5.75 -13.26
C LEU A 275 -3.30 -4.26 -13.44
N CYS A 276 -3.56 -3.69 -14.62
CA CYS A 276 -3.42 -2.26 -14.87
C CYS A 276 -4.38 -1.43 -13.99
N VAL A 277 -5.63 -1.86 -13.82
CA VAL A 277 -6.58 -1.19 -12.92
C VAL A 277 -6.09 -1.19 -11.48
N ARG A 278 -5.55 -2.30 -11.00
CA ARG A 278 -4.95 -2.39 -9.65
C ARG A 278 -3.78 -1.42 -9.50
N LEU A 279 -2.90 -1.39 -10.49
CA LEU A 279 -1.76 -0.47 -10.52
C LEU A 279 -2.22 1.00 -10.47
N ASN A 280 -3.21 1.37 -11.28
CA ASN A 280 -3.80 2.70 -11.28
C ASN A 280 -4.47 3.03 -9.94
N THR A 281 -5.13 2.05 -9.33
CA THR A 281 -5.78 2.19 -8.02
C THR A 281 -4.74 2.56 -6.94
N LEU A 282 -3.61 1.86 -6.90
CA LEU A 282 -2.53 2.18 -5.95
C LEU A 282 -1.92 3.56 -6.22
N GLN A 283 -1.78 3.95 -7.49
CA GLN A 283 -1.31 5.29 -7.86
C GLN A 283 -2.32 6.38 -7.51
N GLN A 284 -3.62 6.10 -7.60
CA GLN A 284 -4.69 7.01 -7.21
C GLN A 284 -4.68 7.21 -5.70
N ILE A 285 -4.69 6.12 -4.91
CA ILE A 285 -4.57 6.18 -3.44
C ILE A 285 -3.36 7.02 -3.05
N ARG A 286 -2.18 6.74 -3.61
CA ARG A 286 -0.95 7.51 -3.33
C ARG A 286 -1.10 9.01 -3.61
N THR A 287 -1.85 9.37 -4.65
CA THR A 287 -2.07 10.78 -5.01
C THR A 287 -3.02 11.45 -4.02
N GLU A 288 -4.11 10.77 -3.66
CA GLU A 288 -5.12 11.27 -2.71
C GLU A 288 -4.59 11.36 -1.27
N LEU A 289 -3.68 10.47 -0.85
CA LEU A 289 -2.99 10.59 0.44
C LEU A 289 -2.32 11.96 0.60
N GLY A 290 -1.62 12.43 -0.43
CA GLY A 290 -0.98 13.75 -0.40
C GLY A 290 -1.96 14.93 -0.42
N VAL A 291 -3.18 14.73 -0.90
CA VAL A 291 -4.26 15.72 -0.86
C VAL A 291 -4.88 15.77 0.55
N LEU A 292 -5.18 14.60 1.12
CA LEU A 292 -5.72 14.47 2.48
C LEU A 292 -4.76 15.06 3.52
N GLU A 293 -3.46 14.77 3.43
CA GLU A 293 -2.47 15.34 4.35
C GLU A 293 -2.44 16.87 4.37
N LYS A 294 -2.55 17.50 3.20
CA LYS A 294 -2.59 18.96 3.08
C LYS A 294 -3.87 19.53 3.67
N ARG A 295 -5.01 18.89 3.42
CA ARG A 295 -6.31 19.31 3.96
C ARG A 295 -6.32 19.25 5.48
N ILE A 296 -5.87 18.14 6.06
CA ILE A 296 -5.82 17.97 7.52
C ILE A 296 -4.91 19.03 8.17
N LEU A 297 -3.82 19.47 7.51
CA LEU A 297 -3.03 20.59 8.02
C LEU A 297 -3.81 21.90 8.06
N ALA A 298 -4.53 22.21 6.98
CA ALA A 298 -5.37 23.40 6.91
C ALA A 298 -6.49 23.38 7.97
N ASP A 299 -7.12 22.22 8.20
CA ASP A 299 -8.17 22.07 9.21
C ASP A 299 -7.63 22.22 10.64
N LEU A 300 -6.42 21.73 10.92
CA LEU A 300 -5.74 21.95 12.19
C LEU A 300 -5.36 23.41 12.43
N GLU A 301 -4.90 24.11 11.41
CA GLU A 301 -4.59 25.55 11.46
C GLU A 301 -5.85 26.37 11.76
N ASN A 302 -6.99 26.02 11.14
CA ASN A 302 -8.26 26.70 11.34
C ASN A 302 -8.89 26.47 12.72
N ALA A 303 -8.58 25.35 13.38
CA ALA A 303 -9.13 24.99 14.69
C ALA A 303 -8.49 25.74 15.89
N GLU A 304 -7.71 26.81 15.65
CA GLU A 304 -6.98 27.61 16.67
C GLU A 304 -6.18 26.75 17.68
N CYS A 305 -5.70 25.60 17.24
CA CYS A 305 -5.04 24.63 18.10
C CYS A 305 -3.62 25.10 18.41
N THR A 306 -3.40 25.74 19.57
CA THR A 306 -2.13 26.34 20.01
C THR A 306 -0.96 25.35 20.22
N LEU A 307 -1.16 24.05 19.96
CA LEU A 307 -0.16 22.98 20.04
C LEU A 307 0.55 22.68 18.70
N ILE A 308 0.64 23.67 17.81
CA ILE A 308 1.16 23.50 16.43
C ILE A 308 2.63 23.05 16.41
N TYR A 309 3.46 23.47 17.37
CA TYR A 309 4.92 23.30 17.23
C TYR A 309 5.48 21.94 17.71
N ASP A 310 4.93 21.35 18.77
CA ASP A 310 5.46 20.08 19.31
C ASP A 310 4.82 18.84 18.67
N ILE A 311 3.56 18.94 18.21
CA ILE A 311 2.89 17.84 17.49
C ILE A 311 3.36 17.79 16.03
N ALA A 312 3.65 18.92 15.36
CA ALA A 312 4.12 18.92 13.97
C ALA A 312 5.43 18.12 13.74
N ASN A 313 6.32 18.07 14.74
CA ASN A 313 7.57 17.30 14.65
C ASN A 313 7.38 15.78 14.89
N GLY A 314 6.35 15.37 15.64
CA GLY A 314 5.98 13.95 15.84
C GLY A 314 4.94 13.42 14.83
N MET A 315 4.22 14.34 14.16
CA MET A 315 3.15 14.07 13.19
C MET A 315 3.65 14.04 11.74
N GLY A 316 4.98 14.07 11.54
CA GLY A 316 5.65 14.25 10.25
C GLY A 316 5.43 13.15 9.21
N LYS A 317 4.58 12.16 9.49
CA LYS A 317 4.39 10.96 8.68
C LYS A 317 2.99 10.37 8.85
N ARG A 318 1.97 11.12 8.45
CA ARG A 318 0.61 10.60 8.29
C ARG A 318 0.60 9.65 7.09
N PHE A 319 -0.21 8.59 7.15
CA PHE A 319 -0.33 7.60 6.07
C PHE A 319 0.98 6.89 5.66
N ASP A 320 1.94 6.79 6.56
CA ASP A 320 3.26 6.24 6.28
C ASP A 320 3.22 4.77 5.82
N LEU A 321 2.35 3.99 6.47
CA LEU A 321 2.17 2.58 6.15
C LEU A 321 1.56 2.43 4.75
N SER A 322 0.55 3.23 4.44
CA SER A 322 -0.15 3.25 3.15
C SER A 322 0.74 3.78 2.04
N ALA A 323 1.47 4.87 2.27
CA ALA A 323 2.39 5.45 1.29
C ALA A 323 3.50 4.45 0.91
N THR A 324 4.09 3.79 1.92
CA THR A 324 5.10 2.74 1.72
C THR A 324 4.50 1.55 0.98
N ALA A 325 3.34 1.05 1.40
CA ALA A 325 2.66 -0.07 0.75
C ALA A 325 2.26 0.24 -0.70
N CYS A 326 1.88 1.49 -1.01
CA CYS A 326 1.63 1.95 -2.38
C CYS A 326 2.90 1.88 -3.23
N VAL A 327 4.04 2.39 -2.75
CA VAL A 327 5.31 2.39 -3.51
C VAL A 327 5.77 0.96 -3.80
N GLU A 328 5.74 0.10 -2.79
CA GLU A 328 6.10 -1.32 -2.93
C GLU A 328 5.09 -2.07 -3.81
N GLY A 329 3.80 -1.82 -3.63
CA GLY A 329 2.74 -2.46 -4.40
C GLY A 329 2.80 -2.09 -5.88
N ILE A 330 3.04 -0.81 -6.20
CA ILE A 330 3.27 -0.34 -7.56
C ILE A 330 4.48 -1.06 -8.16
N GLN A 331 5.59 -1.17 -7.42
CA GLN A 331 6.78 -1.87 -7.89
C GLN A 331 6.50 -3.32 -8.26
N GLN A 332 5.87 -4.05 -7.34
CA GLN A 332 5.61 -5.47 -7.50
C GLN A 332 4.58 -5.73 -8.59
N LEU A 333 3.58 -4.86 -8.75
CA LEU A 333 2.61 -4.96 -9.85
C LEU A 333 3.25 -4.67 -11.21
N CYS A 334 4.11 -3.67 -11.33
CA CYS A 334 4.85 -3.41 -12.57
C CYS A 334 5.66 -4.65 -12.99
N GLU A 335 6.39 -5.25 -12.05
CA GLU A 335 7.16 -6.46 -12.29
C GLU A 335 6.24 -7.65 -12.63
N ALA A 336 5.17 -7.88 -11.87
CA ALA A 336 4.24 -8.98 -12.14
C ALA A 336 3.57 -8.86 -13.52
N ILE A 337 3.15 -7.65 -13.92
CA ILE A 337 2.59 -7.38 -15.25
C ILE A 337 3.62 -7.73 -16.32
N ALA A 338 4.84 -7.21 -16.20
CA ALA A 338 5.90 -7.44 -17.17
C ALA A 338 6.21 -8.92 -17.37
N TYR A 339 6.47 -9.65 -16.28
CA TYR A 339 6.82 -11.06 -16.36
C TYR A 339 5.64 -11.94 -16.79
N LYS A 340 4.39 -11.56 -16.46
CA LYS A 340 3.21 -12.23 -16.99
C LYS A 340 3.11 -12.05 -18.50
N ILE A 341 3.27 -10.83 -19.01
CA ILE A 341 3.24 -10.58 -20.46
C ILE A 341 4.30 -11.44 -21.15
N ILE A 342 5.57 -11.34 -20.74
CA ILE A 342 6.69 -11.97 -21.45
C ILE A 342 6.70 -13.51 -21.32
N PHE A 343 6.54 -14.05 -20.11
CA PHE A 343 6.74 -15.48 -19.86
C PHE A 343 5.46 -16.31 -19.84
N HIS A 344 4.28 -15.69 -19.68
CA HIS A 344 3.01 -16.39 -19.70
C HIS A 344 2.24 -16.14 -21.00
N ASN A 345 1.96 -14.87 -21.32
CA ASN A 345 1.14 -14.53 -22.48
C ASN A 345 1.89 -14.68 -23.81
N LEU A 346 3.15 -14.28 -23.86
CA LEU A 346 4.02 -14.34 -25.04
C LEU A 346 4.86 -15.62 -25.10
N ASN A 347 4.53 -16.63 -24.28
CA ASN A 347 5.30 -17.87 -24.20
C ASN A 347 5.39 -18.60 -25.55
N HIS A 348 4.33 -18.54 -26.38
CA HIS A 348 4.30 -19.22 -27.67
C HIS A 348 5.26 -18.59 -28.70
N VAL A 349 5.43 -17.27 -28.71
CA VAL A 349 6.38 -16.58 -29.59
C VAL A 349 7.80 -16.54 -29.01
N LEU A 350 7.94 -16.42 -27.69
CA LEU A 350 9.23 -16.38 -27.02
C LEU A 350 9.83 -17.78 -26.85
N TRP A 351 9.17 -18.66 -26.10
CA TRP A 351 9.73 -19.95 -25.69
C TRP A 351 9.53 -21.05 -26.72
N ASP A 352 8.39 -21.07 -27.40
CA ASP A 352 8.10 -22.09 -28.42
C ASP A 352 8.48 -21.63 -29.85
N GLY A 353 8.75 -20.33 -30.03
CA GLY A 353 9.07 -19.71 -31.32
C GLY A 353 10.55 -19.36 -31.50
N LEU A 354 11.05 -18.39 -30.72
CA LEU A 354 12.36 -17.77 -30.95
C LEU A 354 13.52 -18.78 -31.03
N TYR A 355 14.20 -18.82 -32.17
CA TYR A 355 15.34 -19.67 -32.53
C TYR A 355 15.11 -21.19 -32.44
N VAL A 356 13.87 -21.65 -32.40
CA VAL A 356 13.57 -23.08 -32.40
C VAL A 356 13.91 -23.68 -33.77
N GLY A 357 14.77 -24.69 -33.80
CA GLY A 357 15.27 -25.30 -35.03
C GLY A 357 16.45 -24.52 -35.63
N GLU A 358 16.17 -23.49 -36.44
CA GLU A 358 17.19 -22.69 -37.13
C GLU A 358 17.00 -21.19 -36.86
N VAL A 359 18.09 -20.51 -36.48
CA VAL A 359 18.09 -19.07 -36.12
C VAL A 359 17.54 -18.19 -37.23
N TYR A 360 17.95 -18.45 -38.48
CA TYR A 360 17.54 -17.64 -39.64
C TYR A 360 16.03 -17.71 -39.93
N SER A 361 15.37 -18.83 -39.62
CA SER A 361 13.95 -19.04 -39.93
C SER A 361 13.01 -18.63 -38.79
N CYS A 362 13.52 -18.55 -37.56
CA CYS A 362 12.75 -18.30 -36.35
C CYS A 362 13.34 -17.11 -35.58
N ARG A 363 13.34 -15.94 -36.21
CA ARG A 363 13.88 -14.69 -35.66
C ARG A 363 12.91 -14.01 -34.68
N ILE A 364 13.31 -12.85 -34.16
CA ILE A 364 12.66 -12.13 -33.05
C ILE A 364 11.40 -11.37 -33.45
N GLU A 365 11.18 -11.07 -34.72
CA GLU A 365 10.12 -10.14 -35.18
C GLU A 365 8.71 -10.53 -34.70
N PRO A 366 8.27 -11.81 -34.75
CA PRO A 366 6.94 -12.18 -34.24
C PRO A 366 6.77 -11.88 -32.73
N PHE A 367 7.86 -12.00 -31.95
CA PHE A 367 7.85 -11.62 -30.55
C PHE A 367 7.75 -10.09 -30.39
N LEU A 368 8.47 -9.32 -31.21
CA LEU A 368 8.41 -7.85 -31.17
C LEU A 368 7.03 -7.31 -31.51
N GLU A 369 6.38 -7.85 -32.56
CA GLU A 369 5.03 -7.47 -32.98
C GLU A 369 4.01 -7.65 -31.85
N GLU A 370 4.08 -8.77 -31.11
CA GLU A 370 3.16 -9.00 -29.99
C GLU A 370 3.53 -8.16 -28.74
N VAL A 371 4.82 -7.91 -28.47
CA VAL A 371 5.24 -6.98 -27.40
C VAL A 371 4.69 -5.58 -27.68
N GLU A 372 4.75 -5.10 -28.93
CA GLU A 372 4.24 -3.80 -29.34
C GLU A 372 2.73 -3.65 -29.02
N GLN A 373 1.92 -4.67 -29.34
CA GLN A 373 0.49 -4.69 -28.99
C GLN A 373 0.26 -4.55 -27.48
N TYR A 374 1.08 -5.21 -26.65
CA TYR A 374 1.00 -5.03 -25.19
C TYR A 374 1.46 -3.64 -24.75
N LEU A 375 2.47 -3.05 -25.38
CA LEU A 375 2.88 -1.68 -25.11
C LEU A 375 1.78 -0.67 -25.42
N GLU A 376 0.99 -0.88 -26.48
CA GLU A 376 -0.21 -0.09 -26.77
C GLU A 376 -1.28 -0.23 -25.69
N ILE A 377 -1.55 -1.46 -25.21
CA ILE A 377 -2.49 -1.72 -24.12
C ILE A 377 -2.03 -1.01 -22.83
N ILE A 378 -0.74 -1.05 -22.51
CA ILE A 378 -0.17 -0.38 -21.33
C ILE A 378 -0.26 1.15 -21.49
N SER A 379 0.11 1.68 -22.66
CA SER A 379 0.07 3.12 -22.92
C SER A 379 -1.35 3.67 -22.85
N SER A 380 -2.24 2.95 -23.53
CA SER A 380 -3.63 2.66 -23.20
C SER A 380 -4.12 2.99 -21.80
N THR A 381 -3.84 2.04 -20.91
CA THR A 381 -4.60 1.79 -19.69
C THR A 381 -3.93 2.28 -18.43
N VAL A 382 -2.60 2.37 -18.41
CA VAL A 382 -1.83 2.69 -17.22
C VAL A 382 -1.66 4.20 -17.09
N HIS A 383 -1.79 4.71 -15.87
CA HIS A 383 -1.62 6.12 -15.53
C HIS A 383 -0.20 6.62 -15.84
N ASP A 384 -0.07 7.85 -16.38
CA ASP A 384 1.19 8.45 -16.85
C ASP A 384 2.35 8.32 -15.86
N ARG A 385 2.12 8.68 -14.59
CA ARG A 385 3.11 8.63 -13.50
C ARG A 385 3.76 7.26 -13.27
N VAL A 386 3.14 6.16 -13.70
CA VAL A 386 3.66 4.79 -13.52
C VAL A 386 3.92 4.07 -14.84
N ARG A 387 3.46 4.62 -15.98
CA ARG A 387 3.61 4.02 -17.31
C ARG A 387 5.07 3.73 -17.67
N THR A 388 5.95 4.73 -17.55
CA THR A 388 7.38 4.56 -17.86
C THR A 388 8.00 3.42 -17.06
N ARG A 389 7.57 3.24 -15.80
CA ARG A 389 8.05 2.15 -14.95
C ARG A 389 7.61 0.79 -15.47
N VAL A 390 6.32 0.63 -15.82
CA VAL A 390 5.81 -0.63 -16.39
C VAL A 390 6.53 -0.97 -17.69
N ILE A 391 6.69 -0.01 -18.60
CA ILE A 391 7.39 -0.22 -19.88
C ILE A 391 8.85 -0.62 -19.63
N THR A 392 9.52 0.02 -18.65
CA THR A 392 10.88 -0.35 -18.26
C THR A 392 10.96 -1.77 -17.72
N ASP A 393 9.98 -2.23 -16.93
CA ASP A 393 9.97 -3.60 -16.42
C ASP A 393 9.60 -4.61 -17.52
N ILE A 394 8.77 -4.26 -18.50
CA ILE A 394 8.53 -5.06 -19.71
C ILE A 394 9.82 -5.22 -20.52
N MET A 395 10.59 -4.14 -20.69
CA MET A 395 11.90 -4.18 -21.33
C MET A 395 12.87 -5.12 -20.60
N LYS A 396 12.97 -5.01 -19.27
CA LYS A 396 13.79 -5.92 -18.45
C LYS A 396 13.34 -7.37 -18.62
N ALA A 397 12.05 -7.65 -18.51
CA ALA A 397 11.52 -9.00 -18.67
C ALA A 397 11.79 -9.54 -20.08
N SER A 398 11.73 -8.70 -21.11
CA SER A 398 12.05 -9.08 -22.49
C SER A 398 13.54 -9.43 -22.66
N PHE A 399 14.45 -8.67 -22.04
CA PHE A 399 15.89 -8.97 -22.04
C PHE A 399 16.20 -10.25 -21.26
N ASP A 400 15.56 -10.44 -20.11
CA ASP A 400 15.66 -11.68 -19.33
C ASP A 400 15.14 -12.89 -20.14
N GLY A 401 14.01 -12.73 -20.83
CA GLY A 401 13.44 -13.73 -21.72
C GLY A 401 14.37 -14.08 -22.89
N PHE A 402 14.94 -13.06 -23.53
CA PHE A 402 15.91 -13.22 -24.60
C PHE A 402 17.17 -13.99 -24.14
N LEU A 403 17.74 -13.63 -22.98
CA LEU A 403 18.87 -14.36 -22.41
C LEU A 403 18.50 -15.78 -22.01
N LEU A 404 17.30 -15.99 -21.47
CA LEU A 404 16.83 -17.32 -21.10
C LEU A 404 16.70 -18.22 -22.33
N VAL A 405 16.21 -17.69 -23.46
CA VAL A 405 16.17 -18.40 -24.75
C VAL A 405 17.58 -18.82 -25.20
N LEU A 406 18.56 -17.92 -25.09
CA LEU A 406 19.94 -18.15 -25.54
C LEU A 406 20.74 -19.11 -24.64
N LEU A 407 20.57 -19.02 -23.32
CA LEU A 407 21.39 -19.72 -22.33
C LEU A 407 20.67 -20.89 -21.64
N ALA A 408 19.36 -20.99 -21.83
CA ALA A 408 18.52 -21.92 -21.11
C ALA A 408 17.25 -22.33 -21.89
N GLY A 409 17.20 -22.17 -23.21
CA GLY A 409 15.99 -22.44 -24.01
C GLY A 409 15.69 -23.91 -24.31
N GLY A 410 16.50 -24.85 -23.83
CA GLY A 410 16.30 -26.29 -24.04
C GLY A 410 16.77 -26.83 -25.41
N PRO A 411 16.75 -28.15 -25.62
CA PRO A 411 17.49 -28.82 -26.69
C PRO A 411 16.99 -28.57 -28.12
N SER A 412 15.90 -27.81 -28.29
CA SER A 412 15.37 -27.43 -29.59
C SER A 412 16.15 -26.29 -30.27
N ARG A 413 17.14 -25.72 -29.57
CA ARG A 413 17.95 -24.58 -30.02
C ARG A 413 19.41 -24.97 -30.10
N ALA A 414 20.08 -24.54 -31.16
CA ALA A 414 21.51 -24.75 -31.34
C ALA A 414 22.10 -23.59 -32.17
N PHE A 415 23.18 -22.97 -31.67
CA PHE A 415 23.76 -21.76 -32.25
C PHE A 415 25.16 -22.03 -32.82
N THR A 416 25.39 -21.66 -34.07
CA THR A 416 26.72 -21.61 -34.67
C THR A 416 27.40 -20.27 -34.37
N GLN A 417 28.70 -20.14 -34.66
CA GLN A 417 29.39 -18.86 -34.52
C GLN A 417 28.83 -17.79 -35.49
N LYS A 418 28.36 -18.20 -36.68
CA LYS A 418 27.82 -17.28 -37.69
C LYS A 418 26.48 -16.67 -37.26
N ASP A 419 25.72 -17.39 -36.45
CA ASP A 419 24.44 -16.91 -35.93
C ASP A 419 24.62 -15.73 -34.96
N SER A 420 25.84 -15.47 -34.45
CA SER A 420 26.08 -14.36 -33.52
C SER A 420 25.72 -13.00 -34.10
N GLU A 421 25.93 -12.79 -35.40
CA GLU A 421 25.59 -11.51 -36.04
C GLU A 421 24.07 -11.33 -36.15
N ILE A 422 23.33 -12.38 -36.52
CA ILE A 422 21.87 -12.36 -36.57
C ILE A 422 21.29 -12.08 -35.17
N ILE A 423 21.83 -12.72 -34.13
CA ILE A 423 21.36 -12.53 -32.75
C ILE A 423 21.66 -11.11 -32.25
N LYS A 424 22.79 -10.51 -32.65
CA LYS A 424 23.10 -9.10 -32.34
C LYS A 424 22.14 -8.14 -33.04
N GLU A 425 21.82 -8.40 -34.30
CA GLU A 425 20.80 -7.63 -35.03
C GLU A 425 19.43 -7.74 -34.36
N ASP A 426 19.01 -8.94 -33.99
CA ASP A 426 17.74 -9.18 -33.30
C ASP A 426 17.68 -8.45 -31.95
N PHE A 427 18.79 -8.46 -31.20
CA PHE A 427 18.86 -7.69 -29.96
C PHE A 427 18.77 -6.17 -30.21
N LYS A 428 19.35 -5.68 -31.30
CA LYS A 428 19.21 -4.27 -31.68
C LYS A 428 17.76 -3.93 -32.01
N LEU A 429 17.04 -4.77 -32.76
CA LEU A 429 15.61 -4.58 -33.02
C LEU A 429 14.79 -4.54 -31.73
N LEU A 430 15.12 -5.42 -30.77
CA LEU A 430 14.48 -5.41 -29.45
C LEU A 430 14.74 -4.12 -28.68
N THR A 431 15.96 -3.57 -28.71
CA THR A 431 16.25 -2.27 -28.07
C THR A 431 15.58 -1.11 -28.79
N ASP A 432 15.51 -1.15 -30.13
CA ASP A 432 14.94 -0.11 -30.97
C ASP A 432 13.41 -0.01 -30.75
N LEU A 433 12.73 -1.13 -30.49
CA LEU A 433 11.32 -1.15 -30.10
C LEU A 433 11.02 -0.27 -28.87
N PHE A 434 11.83 -0.40 -27.82
CA PHE A 434 11.63 0.39 -26.60
C PHE A 434 12.11 1.83 -26.72
N TRP A 435 13.04 2.11 -27.64
CA TRP A 435 13.47 3.46 -27.96
C TRP A 435 12.43 4.21 -28.80
N SER A 436 11.73 3.51 -29.70
CA SER A 436 10.63 4.01 -30.53
C SER A 436 10.96 5.35 -31.22
N ASN A 437 12.11 5.43 -31.89
CA ASN A 437 12.61 6.63 -32.57
C ASN A 437 12.69 7.90 -31.70
N GLY A 438 12.81 7.75 -30.39
CA GLY A 438 12.89 8.85 -29.42
C GLY A 438 11.59 9.14 -28.69
N ASP A 439 10.47 8.54 -29.10
CA ASP A 439 9.17 8.69 -28.44
C ASP A 439 8.96 7.70 -27.28
N GLY A 440 9.88 6.74 -27.11
CA GLY A 440 9.81 5.68 -26.09
C GLY A 440 10.61 5.97 -24.82
N LEU A 441 11.38 4.99 -24.36
CA LEU A 441 12.25 5.11 -23.20
C LEU A 441 13.53 5.90 -23.51
N PRO A 442 14.10 6.62 -22.52
CA PRO A 442 15.39 7.29 -22.66
C PRO A 442 16.53 6.33 -23.03
N ALA A 443 17.39 6.73 -23.96
CA ALA A 443 18.47 5.87 -24.47
C ALA A 443 19.48 5.45 -23.39
N ASP A 444 19.75 6.31 -22.41
CA ASP A 444 20.61 6.04 -21.25
C ASP A 444 20.01 4.96 -20.34
N LEU A 445 18.69 4.97 -20.16
CA LEU A 445 17.98 3.94 -19.41
C LEU A 445 18.03 2.59 -20.14
N ILE A 446 17.81 2.59 -21.46
CA ILE A 446 17.91 1.39 -22.29
C ILE A 446 19.33 0.82 -22.23
N ASP A 447 20.35 1.67 -22.40
CA ASP A 447 21.75 1.27 -22.35
C ASP A 447 22.08 0.60 -21.00
N LYS A 448 21.71 1.26 -19.89
CA LYS A 448 21.89 0.73 -18.53
C LYS A 448 21.24 -0.64 -18.35
N VAL A 449 19.99 -0.80 -18.76
CA VAL A 449 19.26 -2.08 -18.59
C VAL A 449 19.78 -3.17 -19.54
N SER A 450 20.27 -2.79 -20.73
CA SER A 450 20.81 -3.72 -21.74
C SER A 450 22.21 -4.27 -21.44
N THR A 451 22.92 -3.70 -20.46
CA THR A 451 24.33 -4.00 -20.13
C THR A 451 24.62 -5.51 -20.06
N THR A 452 23.81 -6.26 -19.32
CA THR A 452 24.02 -7.71 -19.14
C THR A 452 23.95 -8.44 -20.48
N VAL A 453 22.98 -8.13 -21.33
CA VAL A 453 22.84 -8.76 -22.65
C VAL A 453 24.02 -8.39 -23.54
N LYS A 454 24.38 -7.09 -23.61
CA LYS A 454 25.53 -6.59 -24.38
C LYS A 454 26.85 -7.26 -23.99
N ASN A 455 27.01 -7.60 -22.72
CA ASN A 455 28.21 -8.28 -22.22
C ASN A 455 28.25 -9.78 -22.54
N ILE A 456 27.09 -10.42 -22.73
CA ILE A 456 26.97 -11.86 -23.01
C ILE A 456 27.05 -12.15 -24.52
N LEU A 457 26.44 -11.31 -25.35
CA LEU A 457 26.39 -11.51 -26.81
C LEU A 457 27.76 -11.77 -27.46
N PRO A 458 28.88 -11.12 -27.07
CA PRO A 458 30.20 -11.42 -27.61
C PRO A 458 30.62 -12.89 -27.46
N LEU A 459 30.21 -13.57 -26.37
CA LEU A 459 30.52 -14.99 -26.15
C LEU A 459 29.93 -15.89 -27.24
N LEU A 460 28.81 -15.48 -27.86
CA LEU A 460 28.21 -16.21 -28.96
C LEU A 460 29.05 -16.12 -30.25
N GLY A 461 29.87 -15.09 -30.41
CA GLY A 461 30.80 -14.92 -31.53
C GLY A 461 32.22 -15.44 -31.28
N THR A 462 32.58 -15.76 -30.04
CA THR A 462 33.89 -16.35 -29.70
C THR A 462 34.01 -17.78 -30.24
N ASP A 463 35.21 -18.16 -30.70
CA ASP A 463 35.48 -19.52 -31.16
C ASP A 463 35.38 -20.55 -30.02
N THR A 464 35.11 -21.81 -30.37
CA THR A 464 34.88 -22.85 -29.37
C THR A 464 36.11 -23.13 -28.51
N GLU A 465 37.32 -23.04 -29.09
CA GLU A 465 38.56 -23.34 -28.39
C GLU A 465 38.81 -22.33 -27.26
N SER A 466 38.73 -21.03 -27.58
CA SER A 466 38.88 -19.95 -26.61
C SER A 466 37.80 -20.00 -25.54
N LEU A 467 36.55 -20.34 -25.88
CA LEU A 467 35.48 -20.52 -24.89
C LEU A 467 35.78 -21.66 -23.90
N ILE A 468 36.33 -22.78 -24.39
CA ILE A 468 36.73 -23.91 -23.54
C ILE A 468 37.90 -23.52 -22.63
N GLU A 469 38.90 -22.79 -23.14
CA GLU A 469 40.03 -22.30 -22.36
C GLU A 469 39.59 -21.29 -21.29
N GLN A 470 38.77 -20.32 -21.67
CA GLN A 470 38.18 -19.35 -20.76
C GLN A 470 37.37 -20.04 -19.66
N PHE A 471 36.54 -21.02 -20.01
CA PHE A 471 35.78 -21.81 -19.05
C PHE A 471 36.69 -22.55 -18.06
N LYS A 472 37.74 -23.23 -18.54
CA LYS A 472 38.72 -23.92 -17.68
C LYS A 472 39.41 -22.97 -16.72
N HIS A 473 39.86 -21.82 -17.22
CA HIS A 473 40.53 -20.80 -16.42
C HIS A 473 39.61 -20.26 -15.31
N LEU A 474 38.34 -19.97 -15.62
CA LEU A 474 37.37 -19.50 -14.63
C LEU A 474 37.03 -20.57 -13.58
N ILE A 475 36.86 -21.83 -13.99
CA ILE A 475 36.64 -22.93 -13.04
C ILE A 475 37.83 -23.10 -12.10
N LEU A 476 39.07 -23.04 -12.61
CA LEU A 476 40.29 -23.12 -11.79
C LEU A 476 40.38 -21.94 -10.81
N ARG A 477 40.01 -20.74 -11.25
CA ARG A 477 40.00 -19.55 -10.39
C ARG A 477 38.94 -19.64 -9.28
N SER A 478 37.76 -20.17 -9.59
CA SER A 478 36.63 -20.23 -8.65
C SER A 478 36.68 -21.41 -7.69
N PHE A 479 37.20 -22.57 -8.12
CA PHE A 479 37.15 -23.82 -7.35
C PHE A 479 38.54 -24.42 -7.05
N GLY A 480 39.61 -23.75 -7.46
CA GLY A 480 40.99 -24.21 -7.27
C GLY A 480 41.40 -25.35 -8.22
N SER A 481 42.60 -25.89 -8.00
CA SER A 481 43.12 -27.03 -8.76
C SER A 481 42.44 -28.33 -8.29
N ALA A 482 41.37 -28.74 -8.99
CA ALA A 482 40.75 -30.03 -8.77
C ALA A 482 41.49 -31.11 -9.57
N ASN A 483 41.96 -32.15 -8.88
CA ASN A 483 42.59 -33.33 -9.49
C ASN A 483 41.70 -33.92 -10.60
N SER A 484 42.20 -33.95 -11.84
CA SER A 484 41.69 -34.63 -13.04
C SER A 484 40.29 -34.31 -13.58
N LYS A 485 39.32 -33.82 -12.79
CA LYS A 485 37.94 -33.53 -13.22
C LYS A 485 37.51 -32.11 -12.84
N LEU A 486 37.06 -31.33 -13.83
CA LEU A 486 36.47 -30.01 -13.63
C LEU A 486 35.11 -30.15 -12.91
N PRO A 487 34.87 -29.44 -11.79
CA PRO A 487 33.58 -29.48 -11.12
C PRO A 487 32.49 -28.81 -11.98
N LEU A 488 31.26 -29.32 -11.90
CA LEU A 488 30.11 -28.68 -12.53
C LEU A 488 29.78 -27.39 -11.75
N PRO A 489 29.77 -26.21 -12.38
CA PRO A 489 29.47 -24.97 -11.68
C PRO A 489 28.01 -24.97 -11.21
N PRO A 490 27.72 -24.34 -10.06
CA PRO A 490 26.34 -24.16 -9.60
C PRO A 490 25.57 -23.32 -10.63
N THR A 491 24.29 -23.64 -10.85
CA THR A 491 23.41 -22.79 -11.66
C THR A 491 23.09 -21.54 -10.84
N SER A 492 23.71 -20.42 -11.16
CA SER A 492 23.24 -19.13 -10.64
C SER A 492 22.05 -18.63 -11.48
N ALA A 493 21.23 -17.79 -10.86
CA ALA A 493 20.12 -17.11 -11.52
C ALA A 493 20.53 -15.76 -12.15
N GLN A 494 21.84 -15.47 -12.22
CA GLN A 494 22.38 -14.24 -12.78
C GLN A 494 23.35 -14.56 -13.90
N TRP A 495 23.26 -13.78 -14.98
CA TRP A 495 24.10 -13.97 -16.15
C TRP A 495 25.27 -13.01 -16.13
N ASP A 496 26.49 -13.53 -16.25
CA ASP A 496 27.70 -12.72 -16.30
C ASP A 496 28.77 -13.41 -17.16
N PRO A 497 29.46 -12.70 -18.06
CA PRO A 497 30.45 -13.32 -18.95
C PRO A 497 31.68 -13.89 -18.22
N THR A 498 31.91 -13.50 -16.97
CA THR A 498 32.99 -14.01 -16.12
C THR A 498 32.53 -15.12 -15.19
N GLU A 499 31.26 -15.53 -15.26
CA GLU A 499 30.70 -16.63 -14.50
C GLU A 499 30.83 -17.96 -15.27
N PRO A 500 31.39 -19.03 -14.66
CA PRO A 500 31.57 -20.31 -15.36
C PRO A 500 30.27 -20.94 -15.89
N ASN A 501 29.15 -20.80 -15.18
CA ASN A 501 27.87 -21.39 -15.60
C ASN A 501 27.29 -20.72 -16.86
N THR A 502 27.48 -19.40 -17.02
CA THR A 502 27.13 -18.69 -18.26
C THR A 502 27.90 -19.25 -19.46
N ILE A 503 29.23 -19.40 -19.37
CA ILE A 503 30.05 -19.96 -20.47
C ILE A 503 29.70 -21.43 -20.73
N LEU A 504 29.48 -22.22 -19.67
CA LEU A 504 29.03 -23.60 -19.80
C LEU A 504 27.74 -23.71 -20.62
N ARG A 505 26.79 -22.79 -20.38
CA ARG A 505 25.54 -22.73 -21.13
C ARG A 505 25.77 -22.35 -22.58
N VAL A 506 26.59 -21.35 -22.88
CA VAL A 506 26.98 -21.04 -24.27
C VAL A 506 27.55 -22.28 -24.97
N LEU A 507 28.44 -23.04 -24.31
CA LEU A 507 28.97 -24.29 -24.86
C LEU A 507 27.89 -25.37 -25.05
N CYS A 508 26.90 -25.46 -24.16
CA CYS A 508 25.80 -26.43 -24.25
C CYS A 508 24.96 -26.23 -25.52
N TYR A 509 24.69 -24.97 -25.86
CA TYR A 509 23.92 -24.59 -27.06
C TYR A 509 24.80 -24.38 -28.30
N ARG A 510 26.13 -24.46 -28.19
CA ARG A 510 27.04 -24.33 -29.33
C ARG A 510 26.89 -25.53 -30.28
N ASN A 511 26.46 -25.28 -31.51
CA ASN A 511 26.39 -26.28 -32.57
C ASN A 511 27.77 -26.53 -33.20
N ASP A 512 28.68 -27.11 -32.42
CA ASP A 512 30.05 -27.40 -32.84
C ASP A 512 30.53 -28.75 -32.28
N GLU A 513 31.33 -29.47 -33.06
CA GLU A 513 31.81 -30.79 -32.66
C GLU A 513 32.77 -30.74 -31.48
N MET A 514 33.60 -29.69 -31.38
CA MET A 514 34.58 -29.55 -30.30
C MET A 514 33.85 -29.33 -28.97
N ALA A 515 32.84 -28.44 -28.95
CA ALA A 515 31.99 -28.20 -27.79
C ALA A 515 31.27 -29.48 -27.34
N ALA A 516 30.65 -30.20 -28.28
CA ALA A 516 29.94 -31.44 -27.98
C ALA A 516 30.85 -32.55 -27.44
N LYS A 517 32.09 -32.68 -27.96
CA LYS A 517 33.10 -33.64 -27.45
C LYS A 517 33.59 -33.26 -26.06
N PHE A 518 33.86 -31.97 -25.82
CA PHE A 518 34.26 -31.45 -24.52
C PHE A 518 33.21 -31.73 -23.43
N LEU A 519 31.95 -31.35 -23.67
CA LEU A 519 30.86 -31.54 -22.70
C LEU A 519 30.59 -33.02 -22.39
N LYS A 520 30.71 -33.89 -23.41
CA LYS A 520 30.60 -35.34 -23.22
C LYS A 520 31.74 -35.87 -22.34
N LYS A 521 32.98 -35.47 -22.60
CA LYS A 521 34.17 -35.96 -21.87
C LYS A 521 34.22 -35.45 -20.43
N THR A 522 33.85 -34.20 -20.21
CA THR A 522 33.99 -33.54 -18.91
C THR A 522 32.82 -33.87 -17.97
N TYR A 523 31.59 -33.86 -18.47
CA TYR A 523 30.37 -33.93 -17.63
C TYR A 523 29.40 -35.05 -18.03
N ASN A 524 29.68 -35.80 -19.11
CA ASN A 524 28.80 -36.84 -19.65
C ASN A 524 27.36 -36.33 -19.98
N LEU A 525 27.24 -35.08 -20.44
CA LEU A 525 25.93 -34.50 -20.75
C LEU A 525 25.25 -35.24 -21.92
N PRO A 526 23.92 -35.48 -21.84
CA PRO A 526 23.17 -36.17 -22.90
C PRO A 526 22.88 -35.24 -24.08
N LYS A 527 22.59 -35.82 -25.26
CA LYS A 527 22.19 -35.09 -26.47
C LYS A 527 20.69 -34.76 -26.52
N LYS A 528 19.90 -35.46 -25.72
CA LYS A 528 18.44 -35.33 -25.61
C LYS A 528 18.08 -35.47 -24.14
N LEU A 529 17.01 -34.79 -23.73
CA LEU A 529 16.40 -34.97 -22.42
C LEU A 529 15.66 -36.31 -22.34
#